data_AF-A0A7C1WXY7-F1
#
_entry.id   AF-A0A7C1WXY7-F1
#
_cell.length_a   1.000
_cell.length_b   1.000
_cell.length_c   1.000
_cell.angle_alpha   90.00
_cell.angle_beta   90.00
_cell.angle_gamma   90.00
#
_symmetry.space_group_name_H-M   'P 1'
#
loop_
_entity.id
_entity.type
_entity.pdbx_description
1 polymer ?
#
loop_
_entity_poly.entity_id
_entity_poly.type
_entity_poly.pdbx_seq_one_letter_code
_entity_poly.pdbx_strand_id
1 'polypeptide(L)'
;MAPSASVAKKKKKTKKRATKPRASDADAEPKRRRSTAQSMAERQREISVSEFFTKNRHLLGFDSPLKALLTAIKEAVDNSLDACEEAGILPEIWVAIEPTEEGRYRMVVEDNGPGVVREQIGKIFGKLLYGSKFHKLSQSRGQQGIGISAAGMYGQLTTGKPVRIISRTGPRKKAHQFELTIDT
;
A
#
# COMPACT_ATOMS: atom_id res chain seq x y z
N MET A 1 89.84 -50.86 33.96
CA MET A 1 88.76 -51.64 34.61
C MET A 1 87.79 -52.10 33.54
N ALA A 2 87.35 -53.36 33.65
CA ALA A 2 86.62 -54.17 32.67
C ALA A 2 85.09 -53.81 32.61
N PRO A 3 84.19 -54.62 32.01
CA PRO A 3 83.97 -54.85 30.57
C PRO A 3 82.47 -54.82 30.13
N SER A 4 82.23 -54.97 28.81
CA SER A 4 81.23 -55.85 28.15
C SER A 4 79.69 -55.65 28.17
N ALA A 5 79.11 -56.10 27.04
CA ALA A 5 77.76 -56.67 26.77
C ALA A 5 76.59 -55.66 26.60
N SER A 6 75.89 -55.52 25.46
CA SER A 6 75.22 -56.43 24.52
C SER A 6 73.85 -57.00 25.00
N VAL A 7 72.84 -56.84 24.12
CA VAL A 7 71.70 -57.76 23.83
C VAL A 7 70.40 -57.67 24.68
N ALA A 8 69.35 -57.21 23.97
CA ALA A 8 68.01 -57.77 23.74
C ALA A 8 66.94 -58.06 24.83
N LYS A 9 65.71 -57.66 24.44
CA LYS A 9 64.37 -58.31 24.55
C LYS A 9 63.84 -58.75 25.93
N LYS A 10 62.63 -58.29 26.27
CA LYS A 10 61.40 -59.15 26.23
C LYS A 10 60.10 -58.39 26.55
N LYS A 11 59.07 -58.77 25.78
CA LYS A 11 57.64 -58.45 25.97
C LYS A 11 57.11 -59.01 27.30
N LYS A 12 56.21 -58.27 27.96
CA LYS A 12 55.18 -58.83 28.86
C LYS A 12 53.80 -58.33 28.44
N LYS A 13 52.93 -59.28 28.07
CA LYS A 13 51.48 -59.10 27.87
C LYS A 13 50.80 -58.99 29.23
N THR A 14 49.81 -58.12 29.37
CA THR A 14 48.76 -58.25 30.39
C THR A 14 47.40 -57.76 29.86
N LYS A 15 46.35 -58.42 30.37
CA LYS A 15 45.02 -58.62 29.80
C LYS A 15 44.10 -57.38 29.83
N LYS A 16 43.13 -57.41 28.91
CA LYS A 16 41.97 -56.52 28.72
C LYS A 16 41.17 -56.30 30.02
N ARG A 17 40.67 -55.07 30.21
CA ARG A 17 39.47 -54.76 30.98
C ARG A 17 38.56 -53.90 30.09
N ALA A 18 37.39 -54.42 29.76
CA ALA A 18 36.44 -53.77 28.87
C ALA A 18 35.70 -52.65 29.61
N THR A 19 35.78 -51.42 29.09
CA THR A 19 34.89 -50.31 29.44
C THR A 19 33.95 -50.08 28.25
N LYS A 20 32.65 -50.30 28.45
CA LYS A 20 31.63 -49.92 27.47
C LYS A 20 31.54 -48.38 27.43
N PRO A 21 31.71 -47.71 26.28
CA PRO A 21 31.36 -46.31 26.16
C PRO A 21 29.82 -46.19 26.06
N ARG A 22 29.26 -45.27 26.84
CA ARG A 22 27.85 -44.87 26.81
C ARG A 22 27.45 -44.44 25.40
N ALA A 23 26.25 -44.82 24.99
CA ALA A 23 25.55 -44.23 23.86
C ALA A 23 25.52 -42.71 24.07
N SER A 24 26.14 -41.97 23.14
CA SER A 24 26.14 -40.51 23.12
C SER A 24 25.13 -40.06 22.07
N ASP A 25 24.09 -39.38 22.58
CA ASP A 25 23.51 -38.16 22.01
C ASP A 25 23.28 -38.14 20.50
N ALA A 26 22.47 -39.09 20.01
CA ALA A 26 21.72 -38.88 18.78
C ALA A 26 20.27 -38.63 19.18
N ASP A 27 19.89 -37.35 19.21
CA ASP A 27 18.52 -36.81 19.04
C ASP A 27 18.42 -35.43 19.72
N ALA A 28 19.22 -34.47 19.24
CA ALA A 28 18.92 -33.07 19.49
C ALA A 28 18.05 -32.58 18.33
N GLU A 29 16.75 -32.39 18.57
CA GLU A 29 15.86 -31.71 17.62
C GLU A 29 16.48 -30.38 17.16
N PRO A 30 16.37 -30.02 15.87
CA PRO A 30 16.97 -28.79 15.37
C PRO A 30 16.31 -27.60 16.07
N LYS A 31 17.06 -26.94 16.96
CA LYS A 31 16.63 -25.69 17.61
C LYS A 31 16.17 -24.72 16.54
N ARG A 32 14.86 -24.39 16.52
CA ARG A 32 14.28 -23.39 15.61
C ARG A 32 15.14 -22.13 15.65
N ARG A 33 15.89 -21.90 14.58
CA ARG A 33 16.83 -20.80 14.45
C ARG A 33 16.03 -19.50 14.55
N ARG A 34 16.16 -18.78 15.66
CA ARG A 34 15.45 -17.51 15.89
C ARG A 34 15.85 -16.54 14.78
N SER A 35 14.86 -15.94 14.13
CA SER A 35 15.09 -14.95 13.06
C SER A 35 15.85 -13.75 13.64
N THR A 36 16.96 -13.37 12.99
CA THR A 36 17.73 -12.17 13.36
C THR A 36 16.99 -10.92 12.88
N ALA A 37 17.26 -9.78 13.53
CA ALA A 37 16.70 -8.49 13.12
C ALA A 37 16.98 -8.18 11.64
N GLN A 38 18.16 -8.54 11.14
CA GLN A 38 18.53 -8.41 9.72
C GLN A 38 17.64 -9.27 8.82
N SER A 39 17.42 -10.56 9.17
CA SER A 39 16.53 -11.45 8.40
C SER A 39 15.06 -11.04 8.44
N MET A 40 14.64 -10.30 9.47
CA MET A 40 13.29 -9.72 9.57
C MET A 40 13.18 -8.42 8.75
N ALA A 41 14.25 -7.61 8.71
CA ALA A 41 14.32 -6.40 7.91
C ALA A 41 14.28 -6.70 6.40
N GLU A 42 14.96 -7.75 5.94
CA GLU A 42 14.94 -8.19 4.53
C GLU A 42 13.54 -8.60 4.02
N ARG A 43 12.61 -8.90 4.93
CA ARG A 43 11.21 -9.23 4.60
C ARG A 43 10.32 -8.00 4.53
N GLN A 44 10.80 -6.84 4.96
CA GLN A 44 10.04 -5.60 4.84
C GLN A 44 9.99 -5.19 3.37
N ARG A 45 8.78 -4.96 2.88
CA ARG A 45 8.51 -4.47 1.52
C ARG A 45 7.62 -3.26 1.66
N GLU A 46 7.92 -2.20 0.90
CA GLU A 46 6.95 -1.13 0.69
C GLU A 46 5.80 -1.69 -0.16
N ILE A 47 4.58 -1.47 0.31
CA ILE A 47 3.37 -1.87 -0.41
C ILE A 47 3.00 -0.72 -1.34
N SER A 48 2.78 -1.01 -2.61
CA SER A 48 2.32 0.02 -3.54
C SER A 48 0.91 0.48 -3.15
N VAL A 49 0.58 1.72 -3.50
CA VAL A 49 -0.76 2.29 -3.29
C VAL A 49 -1.86 1.40 -3.91
N SER A 50 -1.59 0.87 -5.10
CA SER A 50 -2.47 -0.04 -5.83
C SER A 50 -2.61 -1.40 -5.13
N GLU A 51 -1.51 -1.93 -4.58
CA GLU A 51 -1.51 -3.18 -3.82
C GLU A 51 -2.25 -3.03 -2.49
N PHE A 52 -2.06 -1.91 -1.79
CA PHE A 52 -2.80 -1.59 -0.57
C PHE A 52 -4.30 -1.50 -0.86
N PHE A 53 -4.70 -0.80 -1.92
CA PHE A 53 -6.10 -0.66 -2.31
C PHE A 53 -6.73 -2.01 -2.65
N THR A 54 -6.06 -2.83 -3.44
CA THR A 54 -6.58 -4.15 -3.87
C THR A 54 -6.77 -5.08 -2.67
N LYS A 55 -5.82 -5.10 -1.72
CA LYS A 55 -5.92 -5.92 -0.50
C LYS A 55 -6.93 -5.38 0.51
N ASN A 56 -7.17 -4.07 0.54
CA ASN A 56 -7.97 -3.41 1.58
C ASN A 56 -9.22 -2.69 1.05
N ARG A 57 -9.72 -3.08 -0.13
CA ARG A 57 -10.87 -2.46 -0.81
C ARG A 57 -12.11 -2.29 0.11
N HIS A 58 -12.33 -3.25 1.01
CA HIS A 58 -13.43 -3.22 1.97
C HIS A 58 -13.27 -2.14 3.06
N LEU A 59 -12.03 -1.88 3.52
CA LEU A 59 -11.74 -0.84 4.51
C LEU A 59 -12.00 0.56 3.95
N LEU A 60 -11.93 0.70 2.64
CA LEU A 60 -12.12 1.97 1.93
C LEU A 60 -13.57 2.18 1.46
N GLY A 61 -14.48 1.25 1.77
CA GLY A 61 -15.90 1.35 1.40
C GLY A 61 -16.24 0.88 -0.01
N PHE A 62 -15.32 0.19 -0.69
CA PHE A 62 -15.49 -0.26 -2.07
C PHE A 62 -15.85 -1.75 -2.20
N ASP A 63 -16.31 -2.40 -1.14
CA ASP A 63 -16.63 -3.84 -1.08
C ASP A 63 -17.74 -4.30 -2.03
N SER A 64 -18.75 -3.47 -2.30
CA SER A 64 -19.85 -3.80 -3.23
C SER A 64 -20.06 -2.71 -4.29
N PRO A 65 -20.60 -3.03 -5.48
CA PRO A 65 -20.81 -2.04 -6.55
C PRO A 65 -21.68 -0.85 -6.13
N LEU A 66 -22.78 -1.11 -5.39
CA LEU A 66 -23.67 -0.05 -4.91
C LEU A 66 -22.97 0.88 -3.92
N LYS A 67 -22.26 0.29 -2.94
CA LYS A 67 -21.54 1.07 -1.93
C LYS A 67 -20.37 1.83 -2.54
N ALA A 68 -19.65 1.22 -3.48
CA ALA A 68 -18.58 1.87 -4.23
C ALA A 68 -19.05 3.12 -4.97
N LEU A 69 -20.22 3.06 -5.64
CA LEU A 69 -20.79 4.21 -6.33
C LEU A 69 -21.18 5.31 -5.32
N LEU A 70 -21.87 4.96 -4.23
CA LEU A 70 -22.25 5.91 -3.19
C LEU A 70 -21.03 6.57 -2.53
N THR A 71 -19.99 5.80 -2.22
CA THR A 71 -18.73 6.30 -1.67
C THR A 71 -18.03 7.23 -2.66
N ALA A 72 -17.97 6.89 -3.95
CA ALA A 72 -17.38 7.74 -4.97
C ALA A 72 -18.10 9.09 -5.09
N ILE A 73 -19.44 9.09 -5.09
CA ILE A 73 -20.25 10.32 -5.11
C ILE A 73 -19.97 11.15 -3.86
N LYS A 74 -20.04 10.52 -2.68
CA LYS A 74 -19.81 11.21 -1.40
C LYS A 74 -18.45 11.91 -1.38
N GLU A 75 -17.38 11.20 -1.73
CA GLU A 75 -16.02 11.77 -1.72
C GLU A 75 -15.83 12.89 -2.75
N ALA A 76 -16.48 12.79 -3.92
CA ALA A 76 -16.42 13.84 -4.94
C ALA A 76 -17.19 15.10 -4.51
N VAL A 77 -18.40 14.93 -3.96
CA VAL A 77 -19.23 16.04 -3.46
C VAL A 77 -18.58 16.70 -2.24
N ASP A 78 -18.07 15.92 -1.29
CA ASP A 78 -17.39 16.45 -0.10
C ASP A 78 -16.16 17.30 -0.49
N ASN A 79 -15.38 16.85 -1.48
CA ASN A 79 -14.24 17.63 -1.98
C ASN A 79 -14.68 18.91 -2.70
N SER A 80 -15.79 18.87 -3.42
CA SER A 80 -16.36 20.05 -4.11
C SER A 80 -16.82 21.10 -3.09
N LEU A 81 -17.57 20.67 -2.06
CA LEU A 81 -18.04 21.54 -0.99
C LEU A 81 -16.88 22.16 -0.22
N ASP A 82 -15.91 21.35 0.21
CA ASP A 82 -14.76 21.84 0.95
C ASP A 82 -13.93 22.86 0.13
N ALA A 83 -13.82 22.67 -1.20
CA ALA A 83 -13.13 23.60 -2.09
C ALA A 83 -13.88 24.94 -2.24
N CYS A 84 -15.20 24.91 -2.38
CA CYS A 84 -16.03 26.11 -2.44
C CYS A 84 -16.00 26.88 -1.11
N GLU A 85 -16.11 26.18 0.02
CA GLU A 85 -16.05 26.77 1.36
C GLU A 85 -14.70 27.46 1.63
N GLU A 86 -13.58 26.79 1.28
CA GLU A 86 -12.25 27.37 1.42
C GLU A 86 -12.04 28.62 0.54
N ALA A 87 -12.70 28.68 -0.61
CA ALA A 87 -12.66 29.82 -1.53
C ALA A 87 -13.70 30.91 -1.23
N GLY A 88 -14.62 30.70 -0.28
CA GLY A 88 -15.72 31.62 -0.02
C GLY A 88 -16.72 31.73 -1.18
N ILE A 89 -16.88 30.66 -1.97
CA ILE A 89 -17.80 30.58 -3.11
C ILE A 89 -19.07 29.86 -2.66
N LEU A 90 -20.25 30.37 -3.02
CA LEU A 90 -21.51 29.65 -2.82
C LEU A 90 -21.53 28.42 -3.74
N PRO A 91 -21.57 27.19 -3.21
CA PRO A 91 -21.41 25.99 -4.02
C PRO A 91 -22.63 25.74 -4.91
N GLU A 92 -22.36 25.57 -6.20
CA GLU A 92 -23.25 24.95 -7.18
C GLU A 92 -22.59 23.66 -7.64
N ILE A 93 -23.24 22.52 -7.36
CA ILE A 93 -22.69 21.19 -7.64
C ILE A 93 -23.69 20.41 -8.48
N TRP A 94 -23.27 19.97 -9.66
CA TRP A 94 -24.01 19.06 -10.52
C TRP A 94 -23.47 17.63 -10.37
N VAL A 95 -24.37 16.68 -10.13
CA VAL A 95 -24.06 15.25 -10.07
C VAL A 95 -24.89 14.53 -11.11
N ALA A 96 -24.24 13.80 -12.01
CA ALA A 96 -24.90 12.97 -13.01
C ALA A 96 -24.39 11.52 -12.94
N ILE A 97 -25.31 10.58 -13.10
CA ILE A 97 -25.01 9.15 -13.14
C ILE A 97 -25.71 8.57 -14.37
N GLU A 98 -24.91 8.10 -15.32
CA GLU A 98 -25.40 7.58 -16.59
C GLU A 98 -25.04 6.09 -16.70
N PRO A 99 -26.00 5.17 -16.95
CA PRO A 99 -25.66 3.79 -17.24
C PRO A 99 -24.90 3.73 -18.56
N THR A 100 -23.84 2.92 -18.60
CA THR A 100 -23.00 2.76 -19.81
C THR A 100 -23.09 1.34 -20.35
N GLU A 101 -23.01 0.36 -19.46
CA GLU A 101 -23.11 -1.07 -19.73
C GLU A 101 -23.81 -1.72 -18.51
N GLU A 102 -24.15 -3.00 -18.60
CA GLU A 102 -24.76 -3.71 -17.48
C GLU A 102 -23.85 -3.67 -16.24
N GLY A 103 -24.37 -3.12 -15.14
CA GLY A 103 -23.61 -2.95 -13.89
C GLY A 103 -22.50 -1.90 -13.93
N ARG A 104 -22.42 -1.06 -14.98
CA ARG A 104 -21.42 0.01 -15.11
C ARG A 104 -22.04 1.37 -15.34
N TYR A 105 -21.52 2.36 -14.63
CA TYR A 105 -22.03 3.72 -14.66
C TYR A 105 -20.91 4.72 -14.90
N ARG A 106 -21.22 5.78 -15.63
CA ARG A 106 -20.43 6.99 -15.69
C ARG A 106 -20.97 7.96 -14.64
N MET A 107 -20.14 8.29 -13.67
CA MET A 107 -20.42 9.31 -12.66
C MET A 107 -19.70 10.60 -13.05
N VAL A 108 -20.40 11.73 -13.04
CA VAL A 108 -19.84 13.06 -13.24
C VAL A 108 -20.20 13.92 -12.04
N VAL A 109 -19.22 14.62 -11.48
CA VAL A 109 -19.42 15.66 -10.49
C VAL A 109 -18.75 16.92 -11.03
N GLU A 110 -19.53 17.99 -11.13
CA GLU A 110 -19.09 19.31 -11.58
C GLU A 110 -19.38 20.33 -10.49
N ASP A 111 -18.42 21.20 -10.20
CA ASP A 111 -18.52 22.24 -9.19
C ASP A 111 -18.11 23.60 -9.76
N ASN A 112 -18.62 24.66 -9.13
CA ASN A 112 -18.23 26.05 -9.42
C ASN A 112 -17.09 26.57 -8.53
N GLY A 113 -16.30 25.67 -7.93
CA GLY A 113 -15.23 26.02 -7.02
C GLY A 113 -14.03 26.71 -7.70
N PRO A 114 -12.92 26.91 -6.96
CA PRO A 114 -11.74 27.64 -7.47
C PRO A 114 -10.98 26.90 -8.58
N GLY A 115 -11.35 25.64 -8.85
CA GLY A 115 -10.59 24.73 -9.70
C GLY A 115 -9.26 24.28 -9.09
N VAL A 116 -8.55 23.44 -9.82
CA VAL A 116 -7.29 22.83 -9.40
C VAL A 116 -6.19 23.25 -10.36
N VAL A 117 -5.07 23.67 -9.79
CA VAL A 117 -3.87 24.05 -10.54
C VAL A 117 -3.30 22.82 -11.26
N ARG A 118 -2.90 22.98 -12.52
CA ARG A 118 -2.46 21.90 -13.43
C ARG A 118 -1.43 20.96 -12.80
N GLU A 119 -0.43 21.51 -12.12
CA GLU A 119 0.68 20.75 -11.53
C GLU A 119 0.24 19.91 -10.32
N GLN A 120 -0.93 20.18 -9.76
CA GLN A 120 -1.48 19.50 -8.59
C GLN A 120 -2.47 18.38 -8.96
N ILE A 121 -3.10 18.43 -10.14
CA ILE A 121 -4.14 17.46 -10.55
C ILE A 121 -3.63 16.03 -10.46
N GLY A 122 -2.47 15.73 -11.07
CA GLY A 122 -1.92 14.38 -11.02
C GLY A 122 -1.63 13.88 -9.61
N LYS A 123 -1.27 14.78 -8.68
CA LYS A 123 -0.97 14.42 -7.29
C LYS A 123 -2.26 14.20 -6.49
N ILE A 124 -3.25 15.08 -6.63
CA ILE A 124 -4.52 15.01 -5.90
C ILE A 124 -5.32 13.78 -6.29
N PHE A 125 -5.38 13.44 -7.57
CA PHE A 125 -6.21 12.34 -8.07
C PHE A 125 -5.45 11.02 -8.27
N GLY A 126 -4.11 11.07 -8.33
CA GLY A 126 -3.27 9.89 -8.59
C GLY A 126 -2.44 9.41 -7.40
N LYS A 127 -2.24 10.21 -6.35
CA LYS A 127 -1.54 9.77 -5.13
C LYS A 127 -2.53 9.58 -3.98
N LEU A 128 -2.39 8.48 -3.25
CA LEU A 128 -3.05 8.32 -1.95
C LEU A 128 -2.33 9.16 -0.89
N LEU A 129 -3.07 9.61 0.12
CA LEU A 129 -2.56 10.42 1.23
C LEU A 129 -1.95 11.76 0.78
N TYR A 130 -2.43 12.31 -0.34
CA TYR A 130 -2.03 13.62 -0.83
C TYR A 130 -3.20 14.59 -0.75
N GLY A 131 -3.04 15.68 0.01
CA GLY A 131 -4.08 16.69 0.12
C GLY A 131 -3.67 17.86 1.02
N SER A 132 -4.32 19.00 0.83
CA SER A 132 -4.15 20.19 1.68
C SER A 132 -4.68 20.00 3.10
N LYS A 133 -5.56 19.00 3.31
CA LYS A 133 -6.27 18.76 4.57
C LYS A 133 -5.41 18.15 5.70
N PHE A 134 -4.21 17.63 5.39
CA PHE A 134 -3.32 17.00 6.39
C PHE A 134 -2.66 17.97 7.36
N HIS A 135 -2.52 19.23 6.97
CA HIS A 135 -1.76 20.23 7.73
C HIS A 135 -2.65 21.39 8.21
N LYS A 136 -3.96 21.32 7.94
CA LYS A 136 -4.92 22.36 8.27
C LYS A 136 -5.74 21.91 9.49
N LEU A 137 -5.60 22.62 10.60
CA LEU A 137 -6.42 22.45 11.81
C LEU A 137 -7.78 23.15 11.60
N SER A 138 -8.63 22.59 10.74
CA SER A 138 -9.97 23.09 10.46
C SER A 138 -10.93 21.93 10.23
N GLN A 139 -12.18 22.08 10.66
CA GLN A 139 -13.21 21.07 10.42
C GLN A 139 -13.50 21.02 8.91
N SER A 140 -13.31 19.84 8.32
CA SER A 140 -13.66 19.55 6.92
C SER A 140 -14.27 18.16 6.82
N ARG A 141 -14.95 17.85 5.71
CA ARG A 141 -15.70 16.59 5.55
C ARG A 141 -14.79 15.39 5.34
N GLY A 142 -13.61 15.59 4.74
CA GLY A 142 -12.61 14.55 4.50
C GLY A 142 -11.33 14.73 5.32
N GLN A 143 -10.85 13.66 5.97
CA GLN A 143 -9.69 13.74 6.89
C GLN A 143 -8.37 13.18 6.31
N GLN A 144 -8.45 12.14 5.47
CA GLN A 144 -7.28 11.30 5.14
C GLN A 144 -6.74 11.48 3.70
N GLY A 145 -7.34 12.32 2.85
CA GLY A 145 -6.84 12.56 1.48
C GLY A 145 -6.72 11.29 0.60
N ILE A 146 -7.60 10.31 0.82
CA ILE A 146 -7.62 9.03 0.08
C ILE A 146 -8.85 8.89 -0.84
N GLY A 147 -9.95 9.57 -0.53
CA GLY A 147 -11.26 9.21 -1.04
C GLY A 147 -11.40 9.30 -2.56
N ILE A 148 -11.01 10.43 -3.15
CA ILE A 148 -11.20 10.64 -4.59
C ILE A 148 -10.21 9.81 -5.43
N SER A 149 -8.97 9.65 -4.96
CA SER A 149 -7.97 8.78 -5.60
C SER A 149 -8.39 7.31 -5.54
N ALA A 150 -8.97 6.87 -4.41
CA ALA A 150 -9.55 5.55 -4.25
C ALA A 150 -10.73 5.30 -5.21
N ALA A 151 -11.63 6.28 -5.36
CA ALA A 151 -12.74 6.20 -6.31
C ALA A 151 -12.23 6.10 -7.76
N GLY A 152 -11.23 6.90 -8.13
CA GLY A 152 -10.58 6.84 -9.44
C GLY A 152 -9.93 5.49 -9.71
N MET A 153 -9.16 4.97 -8.75
CA MET A 153 -8.52 3.67 -8.84
C MET A 153 -9.54 2.53 -8.98
N TYR A 154 -10.63 2.58 -8.21
CA TYR A 154 -11.71 1.61 -8.31
C TYR A 154 -12.34 1.61 -9.71
N GLY A 155 -12.64 2.79 -10.24
CA GLY A 155 -13.19 2.96 -11.58
C GLY A 155 -12.27 2.37 -12.64
N GLN A 156 -10.98 2.67 -12.58
CA GLN A 156 -9.99 2.12 -13.51
C GLN A 156 -9.85 0.60 -13.38
N LEU A 157 -9.72 0.06 -12.17
CA LEU A 157 -9.56 -1.40 -11.96
C LEU A 157 -10.78 -2.19 -12.43
N THR A 158 -11.98 -1.63 -12.29
CA THR A 158 -13.21 -2.33 -12.66
C THR A 158 -13.56 -2.17 -14.14
N THR A 159 -13.33 -0.98 -14.73
CA THR A 159 -13.77 -0.65 -16.10
C THR A 159 -12.65 -0.61 -17.14
N GLY A 160 -11.39 -0.53 -16.71
CA GLY A 160 -10.23 -0.29 -17.58
C GLY A 160 -10.17 1.12 -18.19
N LYS A 161 -11.15 1.98 -17.91
CA LYS A 161 -11.24 3.34 -18.47
C LYS A 161 -10.49 4.35 -17.57
N PRO A 162 -9.81 5.34 -18.14
CA PRO A 162 -9.11 6.37 -17.37
C PRO A 162 -10.09 7.31 -16.66
N VAL A 163 -9.63 7.97 -15.60
CA VAL A 163 -10.39 9.03 -14.92
C VAL A 163 -10.24 10.32 -15.69
N ARG A 164 -11.35 10.91 -16.13
CA ARG A 164 -11.36 12.19 -16.84
C ARG A 164 -11.56 13.35 -15.86
N ILE A 165 -10.66 14.33 -15.89
CA ILE A 165 -10.69 15.51 -15.02
C ILE A 165 -10.63 16.75 -15.90
N ILE A 166 -11.53 17.70 -15.67
CA ILE A 166 -11.53 19.01 -16.32
C ILE A 166 -11.46 20.06 -15.22
N SER A 167 -10.55 21.01 -15.34
CA SER A 167 -10.45 22.10 -14.36
C SER A 167 -10.04 23.43 -14.99
N ARG A 168 -10.57 24.51 -14.44
CA ARG A 168 -10.29 25.89 -14.85
C ARG A 168 -10.21 26.78 -13.62
N THR A 169 -9.10 27.48 -13.44
CA THR A 169 -8.83 28.30 -12.25
C THR A 169 -9.35 29.75 -12.35
N GLY A 170 -10.09 30.08 -13.40
CA GLY A 170 -10.76 31.37 -13.51
C GLY A 170 -11.32 31.66 -14.90
N PRO A 171 -12.19 32.67 -15.05
CA PRO A 171 -12.95 32.92 -16.28
C PRO A 171 -12.10 33.18 -17.52
N ARG A 172 -10.94 33.83 -17.34
CA ARG A 172 -9.99 34.16 -18.42
C ARG A 172 -8.86 33.14 -18.58
N LYS A 173 -8.84 32.09 -17.76
CA LYS A 173 -7.80 31.04 -17.82
C LYS A 173 -8.29 29.90 -18.72
N LYS A 174 -7.36 29.22 -19.38
CA LYS A 174 -7.68 28.03 -20.18
C LYS A 174 -8.19 26.92 -19.26
N ALA A 175 -9.20 26.19 -19.72
CA ALA A 175 -9.58 24.92 -19.11
C ALA A 175 -8.55 23.85 -19.50
N HIS A 176 -8.17 23.02 -18.54
CA HIS A 176 -7.29 21.90 -18.75
C HIS A 176 -8.07 20.60 -18.57
N GLN A 177 -7.93 19.69 -19.53
CA GLN A 177 -8.49 18.35 -19.48
C GLN A 177 -7.36 17.33 -19.32
N PHE A 178 -7.56 16.36 -18.44
CA PHE A 178 -6.65 15.25 -18.17
C PHE A 178 -7.42 13.94 -18.24
N GLU A 179 -6.73 12.92 -18.73
CA GLU A 179 -7.10 11.53 -18.57
C GLU A 179 -6.01 10.88 -17.73
N LEU A 180 -6.39 10.41 -16.55
CA LEU A 180 -5.46 9.90 -15.55
C LEU A 180 -5.60 8.38 -15.45
N THR A 181 -4.47 7.71 -15.60
CA THR A 181 -4.30 6.28 -15.32
C THR A 181 -3.27 6.10 -14.22
N ILE A 182 -3.60 5.29 -13.22
CA ILE A 182 -2.70 4.89 -12.15
C ILE A 182 -1.97 3.63 -12.62
N ASP A 183 -0.64 3.63 -12.53
CA ASP A 183 0.16 2.43 -12.80
C ASP A 183 -0.06 1.45 -11.63
N THR A 184 -0.65 0.29 -11.93
CA THR A 184 -1.12 -0.71 -10.95
C THR A 184 -0.27 -1.95 -10.95
#